data_AF-A0A2G8IUL6-F1
#
_entry.id   AF-A0A2G8IUL6-F1
#
_cell.length_a   1.000
_cell.length_b   1.000
_cell.length_c   1.000
_cell.angle_alpha   90.00
_cell.angle_beta   90.00
_cell.angle_gamma   90.00
#
_symmetry.space_group_name_H-M   'P 1'
#
loop_
_entity.id
_entity.type
_entity.pdbx_description
1 polymer ?
#
loop_
_entity_poly.entity_id
_entity_poly.type
_entity_poly.pdbx_seq_one_letter_code
_entity_poly.pdbx_strand_id
1 'polypeptide(L)'
;MDNLTRIIRLRDAELWEYEFLDKKEIIIYFSITDLNRKATTHDYPLAPQEELDERDNYISIDVHSNLDLKKTLEEDTFDDFITTISSLVEHMIDFHNAHVFTKMYVHEKIDLTDFQLEKDEDLHGDEKEQLYTFKRLWIQQTCFQLIEQHLNRKIKEMSNSRFCQDLN
;
A
#
# COMPACT_ATOMS: atom_id res chain seq x y z
N MET A 1 -13.90 0.42 -11.07
CA MET A 1 -13.45 -0.17 -9.80
C MET A 1 -13.62 0.94 -8.79
N ASP A 2 -14.79 1.05 -8.18
CA ASP A 2 -15.19 2.29 -7.51
C ASP A 2 -14.51 2.48 -6.15
N ASN A 3 -13.79 1.46 -5.68
CA ASN A 3 -13.10 1.41 -4.40
C ASN A 3 -11.59 1.62 -4.52
N LEU A 4 -11.03 1.70 -5.73
CA LEU A 4 -9.58 1.76 -5.97
C LEU A 4 -9.19 3.07 -6.63
N THR A 5 -8.31 3.83 -5.98
CA THR A 5 -7.73 5.05 -6.52
C THR A 5 -6.22 4.89 -6.62
N ARG A 6 -5.67 4.97 -7.84
CA ARG A 6 -4.21 4.98 -8.01
C ARG A 6 -3.66 6.34 -7.62
N ILE A 7 -2.65 6.34 -6.75
CA ILE A 7 -1.97 7.54 -6.26
C ILE A 7 -0.74 7.86 -7.08
N ILE A 8 0.05 6.84 -7.43
CA ILE A 8 1.22 7.01 -8.30
C ILE A 8 1.50 5.74 -9.08
N ARG A 9 1.99 5.92 -10.30
CA ARG A 9 2.55 4.87 -11.15
C ARG A 9 4.01 5.15 -11.44
N LEU A 10 4.90 4.29 -10.97
CA LEU A 10 6.31 4.24 -11.32
C LEU A 10 6.56 3.09 -12.30
N ARG A 11 7.79 2.97 -12.79
CA ARG A 11 8.19 1.85 -13.65
C ARG A 11 8.07 0.50 -12.94
N ASP A 12 8.55 0.46 -11.70
CA ASP A 12 8.73 -0.78 -10.92
C ASP A 12 7.83 -0.80 -9.68
N ALA A 13 6.91 0.16 -9.53
CA ALA A 13 5.98 0.19 -8.40
C ALA A 13 4.71 1.01 -8.70
N GLU A 14 3.61 0.67 -8.06
CA GLU A 14 2.39 1.48 -8.01
C GLU A 14 1.92 1.65 -6.56
N LEU A 15 1.34 2.81 -6.24
CA LEU A 15 0.68 3.05 -4.96
C LEU A 15 -0.81 3.30 -5.19
N TRP A 16 -1.62 2.71 -4.34
CA TRP A 16 -3.06 2.72 -4.43
C TRP A 16 -3.68 3.04 -3.08
N GLU A 17 -4.85 3.66 -3.12
CA GLU A 17 -5.79 3.78 -2.02
C GLU A 17 -6.95 2.83 -2.26
N TYR A 18 -7.42 2.19 -1.19
CA TYR A 18 -8.64 1.39 -1.20
C TYR A 18 -9.66 1.97 -0.22
N GLU A 19 -10.88 2.24 -0.68
CA GLU A 19 -11.98 2.74 0.15
C GLU A 19 -13.12 1.72 0.22
N PHE A 20 -13.53 1.33 1.42
CA PHE A 20 -14.77 0.61 1.64
C PHE A 20 -15.95 1.59 1.68
N LEU A 21 -16.96 1.39 0.84
CA LEU A 21 -18.12 2.28 0.76
C LEU A 21 -18.91 2.39 2.07
N ASP A 22 -18.95 1.30 2.84
CA ASP A 22 -19.71 1.16 4.09
C ASP A 22 -18.84 1.32 5.35
N LYS A 23 -17.51 1.38 5.22
CA LYS A 23 -16.54 1.43 6.33
C LYS A 23 -15.46 2.50 6.10
N LYS A 24 -15.91 3.75 5.96
CA LYS A 24 -15.06 4.92 5.61
C LYS A 24 -14.00 5.27 6.65
N GLU A 25 -14.12 4.74 7.86
CA GLU A 25 -13.14 4.90 8.93
C GLU A 25 -11.88 4.04 8.75
N ILE A 26 -11.93 3.03 7.87
CA ILE A 26 -10.79 2.18 7.54
C ILE A 26 -9.95 2.90 6.49
N ILE A 27 -8.74 3.24 6.87
CA ILE A 27 -7.75 3.87 5.98
C ILE A 27 -6.89 2.75 5.42
N ILE A 28 -6.85 2.60 4.10
CA ILE A 28 -5.99 1.62 3.43
C ILE A 28 -5.21 2.28 2.31
N TYR A 29 -3.89 2.15 2.39
CA TYR A 29 -2.98 2.39 1.29
C TYR A 29 -2.19 1.12 1.05
N PHE A 30 -1.94 0.78 -0.20
CA PHE A 30 -1.06 -0.33 -0.52
C PHE A 30 -0.20 -0.04 -1.72
N SER A 31 0.99 -0.63 -1.73
CA SER A 31 1.88 -0.58 -2.87
C SER A 31 2.00 -1.94 -3.51
N ILE A 32 2.21 -1.96 -4.82
CA ILE A 32 2.64 -3.14 -5.55
C ILE A 32 4.01 -2.80 -6.12
N THR A 33 5.04 -3.51 -5.69
CA THR A 33 6.44 -3.21 -6.03
C THR A 33 7.10 -4.43 -6.67
N ASP A 34 7.63 -4.26 -7.88
CA ASP A 34 8.54 -5.20 -8.52
C ASP A 34 9.95 -4.98 -7.97
N LEU A 35 10.46 -5.98 -7.24
CA LEU A 35 11.77 -5.90 -6.60
C LEU A 35 12.91 -6.36 -7.54
N ASN A 36 12.60 -6.85 -8.73
CA ASN A 36 13.54 -7.31 -9.76
C ASN A 36 14.64 -8.24 -9.20
N ARG A 37 14.24 -9.14 -8.30
CA ARG A 37 15.08 -10.16 -7.66
C ARG A 37 14.23 -11.36 -7.24
N LYS A 38 14.87 -12.49 -6.99
CA LYS A 38 14.20 -13.64 -6.35
C LYS A 38 13.74 -13.31 -4.94
N ALA A 39 12.65 -13.95 -4.53
CA ALA A 39 12.23 -13.94 -3.14
C ALA A 39 13.25 -14.71 -2.28
N THR A 40 13.36 -14.34 -1.01
CA THR A 40 14.27 -14.99 -0.05
C THR A 40 13.49 -15.45 1.18
N THR A 41 14.11 -16.30 2.01
CA THR A 41 13.54 -16.71 3.30
C THR A 41 13.37 -15.54 4.28
N HIS A 42 14.05 -14.41 4.06
CA HIS A 42 13.75 -13.18 4.81
C HIS A 42 12.42 -12.55 4.39
N ASP A 43 12.04 -12.69 3.13
CA ASP A 43 10.77 -12.17 2.60
C ASP A 43 9.59 -13.06 2.99
N TYR A 44 9.82 -14.38 2.99
CA TYR A 44 8.82 -15.37 3.36
C TYR A 44 9.46 -16.56 4.12
N PRO A 45 9.52 -16.47 5.46
CA PRO A 45 10.26 -17.44 6.29
C PRO A 45 9.72 -18.88 6.27
N LEU A 46 8.48 -19.07 5.80
CA LEU A 46 7.81 -20.37 5.79
C LEU A 46 7.86 -21.07 4.42
N ALA A 47 8.38 -20.43 3.37
CA ALA A 47 8.50 -21.09 2.06
C ALA A 47 9.68 -22.06 2.07
N PRO A 48 9.53 -23.25 1.48
CA PRO A 48 10.66 -24.08 1.08
C PRO A 48 11.60 -23.32 0.14
N GLN A 49 12.90 -23.58 0.26
CA GLN A 49 13.91 -22.97 -0.64
C GLN A 49 13.64 -23.31 -2.12
N GLU A 50 13.15 -24.52 -2.40
CA GLU A 50 12.79 -24.97 -3.74
C GLU A 50 11.73 -24.05 -4.37
N GLU A 51 10.70 -23.69 -3.60
CA GLU A 51 9.65 -22.77 -4.05
C GLU A 51 10.24 -21.38 -4.34
N LEU A 52 11.14 -20.86 -3.49
CA LEU A 52 11.76 -19.55 -3.69
C LEU A 52 12.72 -19.50 -4.89
N ASP A 53 13.33 -20.64 -5.22
CA ASP A 53 14.27 -20.75 -6.33
C ASP A 53 13.57 -20.90 -7.70
N GLU A 54 12.31 -21.36 -7.71
CA GLU A 54 11.51 -21.66 -8.91
C GLU A 54 11.20 -20.41 -9.75
N ARG A 55 11.05 -19.24 -9.13
CA ARG A 55 10.72 -18.01 -9.86
C ARG A 55 11.81 -16.95 -9.77
N ASP A 56 11.94 -16.18 -10.85
CA ASP A 56 13.05 -15.23 -10.99
C ASP A 56 12.74 -13.84 -10.46
N ASN A 57 11.44 -13.52 -10.28
CA ASN A 57 11.03 -12.21 -9.80
C ASN A 57 10.15 -12.28 -8.54
N TYR A 58 10.23 -11.26 -7.70
CA TYR A 58 9.43 -11.07 -6.51
C TYR A 58 8.68 -9.74 -6.61
N ILE A 59 7.36 -9.85 -6.60
CA ILE A 59 6.43 -8.72 -6.49
C ILE A 59 5.88 -8.69 -5.06
N SER A 60 6.07 -7.57 -4.38
CA SER A 60 5.52 -7.33 -3.05
C SER A 60 4.22 -6.52 -3.17
N ILE A 61 3.16 -6.99 -2.51
CA ILE A 61 1.98 -6.17 -2.22
C ILE A 61 2.05 -5.79 -0.75
N ASP A 62 2.38 -4.54 -0.46
CA ASP A 62 2.53 -4.05 0.91
C ASP A 62 1.32 -3.19 1.28
N VAL A 63 0.43 -3.75 2.11
CA VAL A 63 -0.83 -3.14 2.53
C VAL A 63 -0.66 -2.50 3.91
N HIS A 64 -0.99 -1.22 4.02
CA HIS A 64 -0.94 -0.46 5.26
C HIS A 64 -2.34 0.00 5.65
N SER A 65 -2.70 -0.26 6.90
CA SER A 65 -4.01 0.11 7.43
C SER A 65 -3.93 0.66 8.85
N ASN A 66 -4.92 1.49 9.22
CA ASN A 66 -5.07 1.95 10.60
C ASN A 66 -5.60 0.87 11.56
N LEU A 67 -6.14 -0.23 11.02
CA LEU A 67 -6.76 -1.33 11.77
C LEU A 67 -6.31 -2.69 11.23
N ASP A 68 -6.31 -3.71 12.07
CA ASP A 68 -6.09 -5.10 11.65
C ASP A 68 -7.28 -5.58 10.81
N LEU A 69 -7.12 -5.55 9.48
CA LEU A 69 -8.19 -5.87 8.53
C LEU A 69 -8.73 -7.29 8.71
N LYS A 70 -7.86 -8.25 9.00
CA LYS A 70 -8.25 -9.66 9.17
C LYS A 70 -9.09 -9.87 10.44
N LYS A 71 -8.88 -9.05 11.47
CA LYS A 71 -9.71 -9.08 12.69
C LYS A 71 -10.95 -8.20 12.60
N THR A 72 -10.92 -7.17 11.75
CA THR A 72 -11.97 -6.13 11.71
C THR A 72 -13.06 -6.47 10.68
N LEU A 73 -12.70 -7.10 9.56
CA LEU A 73 -13.61 -7.41 8.48
C LEU A 73 -14.21 -8.81 8.65
N GLU A 74 -15.41 -9.00 8.09
CA GLU A 74 -15.96 -10.33 7.84
C GLU A 74 -15.07 -11.08 6.84
N GLU A 75 -14.99 -12.41 6.96
CA GLU A 75 -14.10 -13.26 6.16
C GLU A 75 -14.30 -13.04 4.65
N ASP A 76 -15.55 -13.09 4.18
CA ASP A 76 -15.88 -12.84 2.77
C ASP A 76 -15.43 -11.45 2.30
N THR A 77 -15.59 -10.42 3.13
CA THR A 77 -15.17 -9.05 2.78
C THR A 77 -13.65 -8.93 2.72
N PHE A 78 -12.95 -9.60 3.63
CA PHE A 78 -11.48 -9.63 3.63
C PHE A 78 -10.97 -10.37 2.39
N ASP A 79 -11.55 -11.53 2.05
CA ASP A 79 -11.16 -12.32 0.89
C ASP A 79 -11.46 -11.58 -0.44
N ASP A 80 -12.58 -10.87 -0.52
CA ASP A 80 -12.91 -10.00 -1.66
C ASP A 80 -11.88 -8.86 -1.82
N PHE A 81 -11.46 -8.26 -0.71
CA PHE A 81 -10.39 -7.24 -0.72
C PHE A 81 -9.06 -7.81 -1.22
N ILE A 82 -8.63 -8.96 -0.69
CA ILE A 82 -7.39 -9.64 -1.13
C ILE A 82 -7.46 -10.00 -2.61
N THR A 83 -8.58 -10.54 -3.07
CA THR A 83 -8.80 -10.89 -4.47
C THR A 83 -8.70 -9.65 -5.35
N THR A 84 -9.32 -8.55 -4.92
CA THR A 84 -9.31 -7.28 -5.65
C THR A 84 -7.89 -6.74 -5.82
N ILE A 85 -7.11 -6.61 -4.74
CA ILE A 85 -5.74 -6.08 -4.85
C ILE A 85 -4.79 -7.04 -5.58
N SER A 86 -5.00 -8.35 -5.46
CA SER A 86 -4.19 -9.35 -6.16
C SER A 86 -4.43 -9.32 -7.67
N SER A 87 -5.66 -9.06 -8.11
CA SER A 87 -5.99 -8.93 -9.54
C SER A 87 -5.26 -7.78 -10.23
N LEU A 88 -4.89 -6.73 -9.48
CA LEU A 88 -4.12 -5.60 -10.05
C LEU A 88 -2.74 -6.02 -10.52
N VAL A 89 -2.14 -7.00 -9.84
CA VAL A 89 -0.80 -7.47 -10.18
C VAL A 89 -0.83 -8.21 -11.53
N GLU A 90 -1.83 -9.07 -11.75
CA GLU A 90 -2.03 -9.83 -13.00
C GLU A 90 -2.06 -8.93 -14.27
N HIS A 91 -2.38 -7.65 -14.12
CA HIS A 91 -2.46 -6.69 -15.21
C HIS A 91 -1.17 -5.90 -15.49
N MET A 92 -0.14 -5.99 -14.63
CA MET A 92 1.04 -5.12 -14.72
C MET A 92 2.23 -5.69 -15.50
N ILE A 93 2.45 -7.02 -15.52
CA ILE A 93 3.67 -7.65 -16.07
C ILE A 93 3.31 -9.03 -16.65
N ASP A 94 4.08 -9.54 -17.62
CA ASP A 94 4.02 -10.95 -18.04
C ASP A 94 4.31 -11.87 -16.84
N PHE A 95 3.23 -12.30 -16.18
CA PHE A 95 3.18 -12.88 -14.84
C PHE A 95 3.83 -14.26 -14.68
N HIS A 96 4.33 -14.82 -15.77
CA HIS A 96 4.57 -16.25 -15.90
C HIS A 96 5.73 -16.74 -15.01
N ASN A 97 6.48 -15.84 -14.36
CA ASN A 97 7.65 -16.19 -13.55
C ASN A 97 7.88 -15.28 -12.31
N ALA A 98 6.83 -14.77 -11.67
CA ALA A 98 6.96 -13.94 -10.46
C ALA A 98 6.28 -14.55 -9.23
N HIS A 99 6.91 -14.52 -8.05
CA HIS A 99 6.22 -14.72 -6.77
C HIS A 99 5.54 -13.42 -6.35
N VAL A 100 4.30 -13.53 -5.90
CA VAL A 100 3.57 -12.41 -5.32
C VAL A 100 3.36 -12.69 -3.84
N PHE A 101 3.81 -11.78 -2.97
CA PHE A 101 3.55 -11.87 -1.55
C PHE A 101 2.83 -10.63 -1.05
N THR A 102 1.73 -10.84 -0.32
CA THR A 102 0.99 -9.77 0.34
C THR A 102 1.41 -9.66 1.80
N LYS A 103 1.86 -8.47 2.20
CA LYS A 103 2.24 -8.13 3.58
C LYS A 103 1.27 -7.10 4.15
N MET A 104 0.92 -7.27 5.42
CA MET A 104 -0.02 -6.39 6.13
C MET A 104 0.72 -5.64 7.23
N TYR A 105 0.64 -4.32 7.19
CA TYR A 105 1.23 -3.39 8.16
C TYR A 105 0.11 -2.65 8.88
N VAL A 106 -0.07 -2.97 10.17
CA VAL A 106 -1.13 -2.41 11.00
C VAL A 106 -0.60 -1.25 11.85
N HIS A 107 -1.21 -0.07 11.69
CA HIS A 107 -0.82 1.19 12.34
C HIS A 107 -1.85 1.62 13.40
N GLU A 108 -2.11 0.74 14.38
CA GLU A 108 -3.08 0.99 15.46
C GLU A 108 -2.73 2.20 16.35
N LYS A 109 -1.44 2.52 16.48
CA LYS A 109 -0.92 3.59 17.34
C LYS A 109 -0.01 4.52 16.54
N ILE A 110 -0.64 5.39 15.76
CA ILE A 110 0.06 6.46 15.03
C ILE A 110 0.57 7.48 16.04
N ASP A 111 1.83 7.87 15.89
CA ASP A 111 2.42 8.95 16.66
C ASP A 111 1.78 10.30 16.26
N LEU A 112 1.19 10.98 17.23
CA LEU A 112 0.51 12.25 17.05
C LEU A 112 1.38 13.43 17.47
N THR A 113 2.68 13.24 17.71
CA THR A 113 3.60 14.30 18.15
C THR A 113 3.60 15.51 17.21
N ASP A 114 3.43 15.27 15.90
CA ASP A 114 3.38 16.33 14.89
C ASP A 114 1.95 16.81 14.57
N PHE A 115 0.91 16.27 15.23
CA PHE A 115 -0.46 16.70 15.03
C PHE A 115 -0.72 18.03 15.74
N GLN A 116 -1.16 19.03 14.99
CA GLN A 116 -1.59 20.32 15.50
C GLN A 116 -3.02 20.58 15.05
N LEU A 117 -3.89 20.83 16.02
CA LEU A 117 -5.30 21.12 15.75
C LEU A 117 -5.43 22.57 15.26
N GLU A 118 -5.95 22.73 14.05
CA GLU A 118 -6.29 24.03 13.50
C GLU A 118 -7.61 24.53 14.10
N LYS A 119 -7.63 25.80 14.50
CA LYS A 119 -8.78 26.40 15.23
C LYS A 119 -9.92 26.84 14.32
N ASP A 120 -9.65 27.06 13.04
CA ASP A 120 -10.66 27.48 12.07
C ASP A 120 -11.39 26.24 11.53
N GLU A 121 -12.37 25.75 12.29
CA GLU A 121 -13.16 24.55 11.96
C GLU A 121 -13.93 24.70 10.64
N ASP A 122 -14.32 25.92 10.27
CA ASP A 122 -15.02 26.17 9.01
C ASP A 122 -14.13 25.87 7.78
N LEU A 123 -12.81 26.11 7.91
CA LEU A 123 -11.84 25.86 6.85
C LEU A 123 -11.24 24.45 6.90
N HIS A 124 -11.02 23.91 8.11
CA HIS A 124 -10.22 22.70 8.32
C HIS A 124 -11.02 21.47 8.76
N GLY A 125 -12.31 21.64 9.09
CA GLY A 125 -13.14 20.60 9.65
C GLY A 125 -12.98 20.47 11.17
N ASP A 126 -13.78 19.60 11.76
CA ASP A 126 -13.73 19.34 13.21
C ASP A 126 -12.47 18.55 13.63
N GLU A 127 -12.21 18.43 14.94
CA GLU A 127 -11.06 17.68 15.46
C GLU A 127 -10.98 16.24 14.92
N LYS A 128 -12.13 15.58 14.74
CA LYS A 128 -12.20 14.20 14.27
C LYS A 128 -11.81 14.11 12.79
N GLU A 129 -12.30 15.02 11.97
CA GLU A 129 -11.97 15.14 10.54
C GLU A 129 -10.49 15.47 10.33
N GLN A 130 -9.95 16.42 11.11
CA GLN A 130 -8.54 16.78 11.06
C GLN A 130 -7.65 15.60 11.50
N LEU A 131 -8.01 14.91 12.59
CA LEU A 131 -7.28 13.74 13.06
C LEU A 131 -7.33 12.58 12.05
N TYR A 132 -8.49 12.34 11.42
CA TYR A 132 -8.64 11.35 10.36
C TYR A 132 -7.72 11.68 9.18
N THR A 133 -7.73 12.94 8.72
CA THR A 133 -6.88 13.42 7.63
C THR A 133 -5.40 13.26 7.95
N PHE A 134 -4.99 13.62 9.17
CA PHE A 134 -3.61 13.44 9.62
C PHE A 134 -3.18 11.97 9.58
N LYS A 135 -3.99 11.06 10.13
CA LYS A 135 -3.70 9.62 10.10
C LYS A 135 -3.61 9.08 8.68
N ARG A 136 -4.51 9.53 7.80
CA ARG A 136 -4.54 9.15 6.39
C ARG A 136 -3.24 9.54 5.68
N LEU A 137 -2.80 10.79 5.83
CA LEU A 137 -1.54 11.28 5.27
C LEU A 137 -0.32 10.55 5.85
N TRP A 138 -0.33 10.26 7.16
CA TRP A 138 0.76 9.55 7.82
C TRP A 138 0.93 8.12 7.28
N ILE A 139 -0.17 7.37 7.14
CA ILE A 139 -0.14 6.01 6.58
C ILE A 139 0.33 6.05 5.12
N GLN A 140 -0.20 6.97 4.32
CA GLN A 140 0.23 7.17 2.93
C GLN A 140 1.74 7.44 2.84
N GLN A 141 2.27 8.31 3.71
CA GLN A 141 3.69 8.64 3.75
C GLN A 141 4.56 7.44 4.15
N THR A 142 4.04 6.57 5.02
CA THR A 142 4.71 5.32 5.41
C THR A 142 4.80 4.35 4.23
N CYS A 143 3.74 4.24 3.41
CA CYS A 143 3.79 3.45 2.17
C CYS A 143 4.86 4.00 1.21
N PHE A 144 4.91 5.33 1.03
CA PHE A 144 5.93 5.96 0.20
C PHE A 144 7.34 5.62 0.68
N GLN A 145 7.60 5.71 1.98
CA GLN A 145 8.92 5.39 2.55
C GLN A 145 9.31 3.93 2.32
N LEU A 146 8.38 2.99 2.39
CA LEU A 146 8.66 1.58 2.13
C LEU A 146 9.04 1.34 0.66
N ILE A 147 8.31 1.93 -0.29
CA ILE A 147 8.67 1.88 -1.72
C ILE A 147 10.08 2.46 -1.93
N GLU A 148 10.38 3.61 -1.32
CA GLU A 148 11.70 4.24 -1.44
C GLU A 148 12.83 3.35 -0.89
N GLN A 149 12.58 2.63 0.21
CA GLN A 149 13.52 1.66 0.78
C GLN A 149 13.72 0.46 -0.14
N HIS A 150 12.63 -0.09 -0.68
CA HIS A 150 12.66 -1.22 -1.61
C HIS A 150 13.42 -0.89 -2.89
N LEU A 151 13.18 0.28 -3.48
CA LEU A 151 13.82 0.71 -4.72
C LEU A 151 15.16 1.44 -4.51
N ASN A 152 15.54 1.68 -3.24
CA ASN A 152 16.72 2.45 -2.84
C ASN A 152 16.82 3.82 -3.55
N ARG A 153 15.68 4.49 -3.75
CA ARG A 153 15.56 5.74 -4.53
C ARG A 153 14.40 6.57 -4.00
N LYS A 154 14.52 7.91 -4.06
CA LYS A 154 13.42 8.79 -3.64
C LYS A 154 12.33 8.87 -4.71
N ILE A 155 11.07 8.85 -4.29
CA ILE A 155 9.93 8.90 -5.22
C ILE A 155 9.95 10.20 -6.04
N LYS A 156 10.32 11.32 -5.42
CA LYS A 156 10.49 12.61 -6.12
C LYS A 156 11.54 12.56 -7.25
N GLU A 157 12.51 11.66 -7.17
CA GLU A 157 13.53 11.47 -8.21
C GLU A 157 13.04 10.51 -9.31
N MET A 158 12.16 9.57 -8.96
CA MET A 158 11.53 8.64 -9.91
C MET A 158 10.42 9.31 -10.70
N SER A 159 9.62 10.18 -10.05
CA SER A 159 8.48 10.87 -10.66
C SER A 159 8.87 11.90 -11.72
N ASN A 160 10.03 12.53 -11.58
CA ASN A 160 10.56 13.49 -12.55
C ASN A 160 11.17 12.83 -13.81
N SER A 161 11.28 11.49 -13.84
CA SER A 161 11.82 10.75 -15.00
C SER A 161 10.71 10.36 -15.98
N ARG A 162 10.15 11.36 -16.68
CA ARG A 162 9.36 11.24 -17.94
C ARG A 162 8.12 10.34 -18.02
N PHE A 163 7.71 9.57 -17.00
CA PHE A 163 6.56 8.65 -17.14
C PHE A 163 5.74 8.40 -15.86
N CYS A 164 5.63 9.36 -14.96
CA CYS A 164 4.66 9.30 -13.86
C CYS A 164 3.45 10.16 -14.20
N GLN A 165 2.48 9.55 -14.88
CA GLN A 165 1.13 10.11 -14.98
C GLN A 165 0.39 9.81 -13.68
N ASP A 166 -0.44 10.75 -13.25
CA ASP A 166 -1.27 10.73 -12.04
C ASP A 166 -0.69 11.45 -10.81
N LEU A 167 0.00 12.59 -11.02
CA LEU A 167 -0.01 13.69 -10.04
C LEU A 167 -1.16 14.63 -10.42
N ASN A 168 -2.39 14.32 -9.99
CA ASN A 168 -3.48 15.28 -9.95
C ASN A 168 -3.61 15.83 -8.53
#